data_AF-A0A351Q918-F1
#
_entry.id   AF-A0A351Q918-F1
#
_cell.length_a   1.000
_cell.length_b   1.000
_cell.length_c   1.000
_cell.angle_alpha   90.00
_cell.angle_beta   90.00
_cell.angle_gamma   90.00
#
_symmetry.space_group_name_H-M   'P 1'
#
loop_
_entity.id
_entity.type
_entity.pdbx_description
1 polymer ?
#
loop_
_entity_poly.entity_id
_entity_poly.type
_entity_poly.pdbx_seq_one_letter_code
_entity_poly.pdbx_strand_id
1 'polypeptide(L)'
;MPCEYLKTSKVFYCVCLLLSILQITLFVVLIFFPESLMFFTLFLNKGEEATLLIGIRNYYGVELPMVFYKTCPLLVLPLGISVSNFLKKKSVKNFLHFAVFAFGFFISGTRADMLSCVTLIFAAVLFYHFYYKKEVFFTAFFSSAFLCAFLLAVVFLLTANDYSTNIKSGHLSSFMSMFDENPLKFLLIGNGPVSYMYTSARNEWVTLTELTYLELIKNFGLIQSVLVVGILLLPVFFICKNESYERIQKFSLSLSYVAYLFICGTNPLLISSTGFTALAVAFSFGNGTAFKNLEKKKLFRHTSETKKLFFKTSFNGEEI
;
A
#
# COMPACT_ATOMS: atom_id res chain seq x y z
N MET A 1 6.68 23.92 9.92
CA MET A 1 6.76 22.44 9.74
C MET A 1 5.99 21.83 8.53
N PRO A 2 5.04 22.48 7.82
CA PRO A 2 4.36 21.85 6.68
C PRO A 2 5.26 21.50 5.47
N CYS A 3 6.41 22.18 5.36
CA CYS A 3 7.34 22.04 4.23
C CYS A 3 8.07 20.68 4.22
N GLU A 4 8.34 20.09 5.40
CA GLU A 4 9.11 18.85 5.52
C GLU A 4 8.34 17.62 5.05
N TYR A 5 7.05 17.47 5.39
CA TYR A 5 6.24 16.34 4.94
C TYR A 5 6.02 16.31 3.43
N LEU A 6 5.81 17.49 2.83
CA LEU A 6 5.74 17.62 1.37
C LEU A 6 7.08 17.28 0.71
N LYS A 7 8.20 17.59 1.38
CA LYS A 7 9.54 17.19 0.93
C LYS A 7 9.71 15.67 1.03
N THR A 8 9.32 15.05 2.13
CA THR A 8 9.37 13.58 2.32
C THR A 8 8.52 12.84 1.29
N SER A 9 7.28 13.27 1.07
CA SER A 9 6.40 12.72 0.02
C SER A 9 7.01 12.83 -1.38
N LYS A 10 7.66 13.97 -1.69
CA LYS A 10 8.35 14.17 -2.97
C LYS A 10 9.57 13.27 -3.12
N VAL A 11 10.41 13.16 -2.08
CA VAL A 11 11.59 12.28 -2.08
C VAL A 11 11.16 10.84 -2.29
N PHE A 12 10.17 10.36 -1.53
CA PHE A 12 9.59 9.03 -1.71
C PHE A 12 9.11 8.79 -3.13
N TYR A 13 8.35 9.74 -3.70
CA TYR A 13 7.87 9.65 -5.08
C TYR A 13 9.01 9.54 -6.10
N CYS A 14 10.06 10.35 -5.96
CA CYS A 14 11.23 10.31 -6.84
C CYS A 14 12.02 9.01 -6.72
N VAL A 15 12.20 8.50 -5.49
CA VAL A 15 12.87 7.22 -5.25
C VAL A 15 12.08 6.08 -5.88
N CYS A 16 10.76 6.03 -5.68
CA CYS A 16 9.91 5.04 -6.35
C CYS A 16 10.01 5.15 -7.87
N LEU A 17 10.03 6.35 -8.43
CA LEU A 17 10.14 6.55 -9.88
C LEU A 17 11.48 6.00 -10.41
N LEU A 18 12.58 6.31 -9.72
CA LEU A 18 13.90 5.79 -10.06
C LEU A 18 13.92 4.26 -10.01
N LEU A 19 13.39 3.65 -8.94
CA LEU A 19 13.32 2.20 -8.80
C LEU A 19 12.46 1.54 -9.89
N SER A 20 11.32 2.12 -10.26
CA SER A 20 10.51 1.64 -11.38
C SER A 20 11.25 1.72 -12.70
N ILE A 21 11.99 2.80 -12.97
CA ILE A 21 12.80 2.92 -14.18
C ILE A 21 13.88 1.83 -14.21
N LEU A 22 14.63 1.65 -13.11
CA LEU A 22 15.66 0.61 -13.01
C LEU A 22 15.08 -0.79 -13.22
N GLN A 23 13.92 -1.08 -12.63
CA GLN A 23 13.20 -2.35 -12.78
C GLN A 23 12.79 -2.58 -14.25
N ILE A 24 12.22 -1.57 -14.90
CA ILE A 24 11.81 -1.65 -16.31
C ILE A 24 13.03 -1.84 -17.22
N THR A 25 14.13 -1.10 -16.97
CA THR A 25 15.37 -1.27 -17.72
C THR A 25 15.89 -2.70 -17.59
N LEU A 26 15.89 -3.27 -16.38
CA LEU A 26 16.33 -4.64 -16.16
C LEU A 26 15.43 -5.65 -16.88
N PHE A 27 14.11 -5.45 -16.82
CA PHE A 27 13.14 -6.27 -17.54
C PHE A 27 13.36 -6.23 -19.06
N VAL A 28 13.60 -5.05 -19.62
CA VAL A 28 13.92 -4.87 -21.05
C VAL A 28 15.21 -5.61 -21.40
N VAL A 29 16.25 -5.50 -20.57
CA VAL A 29 17.51 -6.25 -20.76
C VAL A 29 17.25 -7.76 -20.78
N LEU A 30 16.42 -8.29 -19.88
CA LEU A 30 16.10 -9.72 -19.85
C LEU A 30 15.32 -10.20 -21.07
N ILE A 31 14.47 -9.35 -21.66
CA ILE A 31 13.76 -9.68 -22.90
C ILE A 31 14.73 -9.75 -24.09
N PHE A 32 15.62 -8.76 -24.23
CA PHE A 32 16.53 -8.69 -25.38
C PHE A 32 17.76 -9.60 -25.24
N PHE A 33 18.16 -9.92 -24.01
CA PHE A 33 19.31 -10.79 -23.70
C PHE A 33 18.92 -11.90 -22.72
N PRO A 34 18.13 -12.91 -23.14
CA PRO A 34 17.66 -13.97 -22.24
C PRO A 34 18.78 -14.76 -21.56
N GLU A 35 19.95 -14.89 -22.19
CA GLU A 35 21.13 -15.54 -21.62
C GLU A 35 21.61 -14.88 -20.32
N SER A 36 21.36 -13.57 -20.16
CA SER A 36 21.69 -12.83 -18.94
C SER A 36 20.85 -13.26 -17.74
N LEU A 37 19.72 -13.96 -17.95
CA LEU A 37 18.83 -14.40 -16.88
C LEU A 37 19.57 -15.27 -15.85
N MET A 38 20.38 -16.23 -16.31
CA MET A 38 21.13 -17.13 -15.42
C MET A 38 22.17 -16.36 -14.59
N PHE A 39 22.86 -15.39 -15.21
CA PHE A 39 23.80 -14.53 -14.50
C PHE A 39 23.08 -13.73 -13.40
N PHE A 40 21.96 -13.10 -13.76
CA PHE A 40 21.21 -12.28 -12.83
C PHE A 40 20.55 -13.08 -11.71
N THR A 41 20.01 -14.28 -11.99
CA THR A 41 19.43 -15.12 -10.94
C THR A 41 20.50 -15.61 -9.97
N LEU A 42 21.68 -16.04 -10.45
CA LEU A 42 22.77 -16.48 -9.57
C LEU A 42 23.39 -15.35 -8.74
N PHE A 43 23.45 -14.14 -9.29
CA PHE A 43 24.06 -12.99 -8.61
C PHE A 43 23.10 -12.28 -7.66
N LEU A 44 21.83 -12.11 -8.07
CA LEU A 44 20.85 -11.27 -7.36
C LEU A 44 19.89 -12.07 -6.47
N ASN A 45 19.58 -13.33 -6.81
CA ASN A 45 18.72 -14.20 -5.98
C ASN A 45 19.54 -14.97 -4.91
N LYS A 46 20.49 -14.30 -4.25
CA LYS A 46 21.29 -14.96 -3.21
C LYS A 46 20.51 -15.04 -1.89
N GLY A 47 19.95 -16.23 -1.64
CA GLY A 47 19.32 -16.59 -0.36
C GLY A 47 17.95 -15.98 -0.12
N GLU A 48 17.36 -16.29 1.03
CA GLU A 48 16.02 -15.81 1.44
C GLU A 48 15.99 -14.28 1.67
N GLU A 49 17.16 -13.65 1.86
CA GLU A 49 17.30 -12.21 2.05
C GLU A 49 17.36 -11.41 0.73
N ALA A 50 17.38 -12.06 -0.43
CA ALA A 50 17.50 -11.40 -1.73
C ALA A 50 16.55 -10.19 -1.86
N THR A 51 17.14 -9.00 -2.06
CA THR A 51 16.38 -7.74 -2.18
C THR A 51 15.64 -7.67 -3.51
N LEU A 52 16.18 -8.36 -4.52
CA LEU A 52 15.66 -8.43 -5.87
C LEU A 52 15.58 -9.90 -6.29
N LEU A 53 14.43 -10.30 -6.81
CA LEU A 53 14.09 -11.63 -7.28
C LEU A 53 13.80 -11.55 -8.76
N ILE A 54 14.63 -12.24 -9.55
CA ILE A 54 14.46 -12.38 -10.99
C ILE A 54 14.11 -13.82 -11.31
N GLY A 55 13.17 -14.03 -12.20
CA GLY A 55 12.83 -15.38 -12.66
C GLY A 55 11.90 -15.35 -13.86
N ILE A 56 11.43 -16.53 -14.24
CA ILE A 56 10.37 -16.69 -15.24
C ILE A 56 9.08 -17.00 -14.50
N ARG A 57 7.99 -16.33 -14.88
CA ARG A 57 6.65 -16.63 -14.42
C ARG A 57 5.80 -17.09 -15.58
N ASN A 58 5.14 -18.22 -15.38
CA ASN A 58 4.17 -18.74 -16.31
C ASN A 58 2.78 -18.19 -15.95
N TYR A 59 2.17 -17.43 -16.86
CA TYR A 59 0.79 -16.98 -16.79
C TYR A 59 -0.01 -17.74 -17.85
N TYR A 60 -0.69 -18.82 -17.45
CA TYR A 60 -1.56 -19.62 -18.33
C TYR A 60 -0.90 -20.06 -19.66
N GLY A 61 0.34 -20.51 -19.59
CA GLY A 61 1.12 -20.98 -20.73
C GLY A 61 2.04 -19.92 -21.34
N VAL A 62 1.95 -18.66 -20.93
CA VAL A 62 2.85 -17.59 -21.37
C VAL A 62 3.96 -17.38 -20.34
N GLU A 63 5.18 -17.65 -20.73
CA GLU A 63 6.36 -17.40 -19.90
C GLU A 63 6.85 -15.96 -20.08
N LEU A 64 6.85 -15.20 -18.98
CA LEU A 64 7.34 -13.83 -18.96
C LEU A 64 8.43 -13.68 -17.89
N PRO A 65 9.49 -12.91 -18.17
CA PRO A 65 10.45 -12.56 -17.15
C PRO A 65 9.76 -11.73 -16.06
N MET A 66 10.13 -11.99 -14.81
CA MET A 66 9.68 -11.28 -13.63
C MET A 66 10.89 -10.56 -13.05
N VAL A 67 10.74 -9.28 -12.74
CA VAL A 67 11.71 -8.52 -11.97
C VAL A 67 11.00 -7.97 -10.74
N PHE A 68 11.14 -8.65 -9.62
CA PHE A 68 10.52 -8.28 -8.36
C PHE A 68 11.56 -7.73 -7.40
N TYR A 69 11.26 -6.67 -6.66
CA TYR A 69 12.06 -6.26 -5.51
C TYR A 69 11.16 -6.13 -4.29
N LYS A 70 11.68 -6.47 -3.11
CA LYS A 70 10.86 -6.64 -1.89
C LYS A 70 10.02 -5.39 -1.51
N THR A 71 10.47 -4.19 -1.90
CA THR A 71 9.77 -2.93 -1.64
C THR A 71 8.86 -2.47 -2.79
N CYS A 72 8.70 -3.26 -3.85
CA CYS A 72 7.85 -2.95 -5.01
C CYS A 72 6.38 -2.66 -4.64
N PRO A 73 5.78 -3.32 -3.63
CA PRO A 73 4.45 -2.96 -3.11
C PRO A 73 4.27 -1.48 -2.75
N LEU A 74 5.35 -0.75 -2.43
CA LEU A 74 5.29 0.69 -2.17
C LEU A 74 4.91 1.53 -3.40
N LEU A 75 5.10 1.00 -4.63
CA LEU A 75 4.77 1.69 -5.88
C LEU A 75 3.28 1.98 -6.05
N VAL A 76 2.41 1.25 -5.34
CA VAL A 76 0.96 1.47 -5.40
C VAL A 76 0.59 2.89 -4.93
N LEU A 77 1.33 3.45 -3.95
CA LEU A 77 1.10 4.79 -3.41
C LEU A 77 1.38 5.91 -4.45
N PRO A 78 2.58 6.02 -5.06
CA PRO A 78 2.84 7.00 -6.10
C PRO A 78 2.03 6.73 -7.38
N LEU A 79 1.64 5.49 -7.66
CA LEU A 79 0.68 5.17 -8.72
C LEU A 79 -0.65 5.90 -8.49
N GLY A 80 -1.22 5.86 -7.27
CA GLY A 80 -2.44 6.60 -6.92
C GLY A 80 -2.33 8.12 -7.13
N ILE A 81 -1.15 8.70 -6.89
CA ILE A 81 -0.88 10.12 -7.17
C ILE A 81 -0.83 10.39 -8.68
N SER A 82 -0.09 9.56 -9.43
CA SER A 82 0.09 9.76 -10.87
C SER A 82 -1.21 9.59 -11.65
N VAL A 83 -2.04 8.58 -11.33
CA VAL A 83 -3.32 8.33 -12.03
C VAL A 83 -4.31 9.47 -11.80
N SER A 84 -4.44 9.96 -10.55
CA SER A 84 -5.33 11.08 -10.24
C SER A 84 -4.88 12.39 -10.89
N ASN A 85 -3.57 12.63 -10.97
CA ASN A 85 -3.01 13.80 -11.66
C ASN A 85 -3.14 13.70 -13.19
N PHE A 86 -3.01 12.50 -13.77
CA PHE A 86 -3.20 12.27 -15.19
C PHE A 86 -4.67 12.49 -15.60
N LEU A 87 -5.63 11.87 -14.90
CA LEU A 87 -7.06 12.01 -15.20
C LEU A 87 -7.54 13.47 -15.21
N LYS A 88 -6.93 14.31 -14.35
CA LYS A 88 -7.26 15.73 -14.24
C LYS A 88 -6.54 16.61 -15.25
N LYS A 89 -5.21 16.58 -15.25
CA LYS A 89 -4.40 17.54 -16.00
C LYS A 89 -4.14 17.09 -17.43
N LYS A 90 -4.27 15.78 -17.72
CA LYS A 90 -4.01 15.14 -19.02
C LYS A 90 -2.64 15.51 -19.62
N SER A 91 -1.66 15.86 -18.79
CA SER A 91 -0.32 16.23 -19.25
C SER A 91 0.51 14.99 -19.58
N VAL A 92 1.33 15.06 -20.64
CA VAL A 92 2.27 13.99 -21.05
C VAL A 92 3.16 13.55 -19.88
N LYS A 93 3.69 14.49 -19.09
CA LYS A 93 4.51 14.17 -17.91
C LYS A 93 3.80 13.24 -16.92
N ASN A 94 2.55 13.54 -16.57
CA ASN A 94 1.77 12.71 -15.65
C ASN A 94 1.43 11.35 -16.26
N PHE A 95 1.18 11.30 -17.58
CA PHE A 95 0.98 10.05 -18.31
C PHE A 95 2.24 9.17 -18.23
N LEU A 96 3.42 9.72 -18.49
CA LEU A 96 4.69 8.99 -18.41
C LEU A 96 4.94 8.44 -17.01
N HIS A 97 4.74 9.25 -15.97
CA HIS A 97 4.88 8.76 -14.59
C HIS A 97 3.88 7.65 -14.28
N PHE A 98 2.62 7.82 -14.67
CA PHE A 98 1.59 6.79 -14.53
C PHE A 98 1.98 5.49 -15.23
N ALA A 99 2.42 5.57 -16.49
CA ALA A 99 2.83 4.42 -17.28
C ALA A 99 4.04 3.71 -16.66
N VAL A 100 5.05 4.46 -16.20
CA VAL A 100 6.24 3.90 -15.53
C VAL A 100 5.85 3.18 -14.24
N PHE A 101 5.01 3.78 -13.39
CA PHE A 101 4.57 3.11 -12.16
C PHE A 101 3.70 1.88 -12.45
N ALA A 102 2.72 2.00 -13.35
CA ALA A 102 1.85 0.89 -13.70
C ALA A 102 2.63 -0.28 -14.30
N PHE A 103 3.55 0.00 -15.22
CA PHE A 103 4.35 -1.02 -15.88
C PHE A 103 5.35 -1.67 -14.92
N GLY A 104 6.07 -0.89 -14.11
CA GLY A 104 6.95 -1.46 -13.08
C GLY A 104 6.19 -2.31 -12.07
N PHE A 105 5.00 -1.86 -11.67
CA PHE A 105 4.16 -2.61 -10.74
C PHE A 105 3.58 -3.88 -11.35
N PHE A 106 3.33 -3.92 -12.66
CA PHE A 106 2.89 -5.11 -13.38
C PHE A 106 4.04 -6.12 -13.59
N ILE A 107 5.24 -5.64 -13.92
CA ILE A 107 6.45 -6.48 -14.11
C ILE A 107 6.91 -7.15 -12.79
N SER A 108 6.51 -6.60 -11.63
CA SER A 108 6.79 -7.22 -10.34
C SER A 108 6.31 -8.67 -10.29
N GLY A 109 5.31 -9.02 -11.11
CA GLY A 109 4.90 -10.39 -11.35
C GLY A 109 4.07 -11.02 -10.25
N THR A 110 3.83 -10.32 -9.13
CA THR A 110 2.97 -10.84 -8.07
C THR A 110 1.49 -10.61 -8.43
N ARG A 111 0.67 -11.65 -8.26
CA ARG A 111 -0.78 -11.58 -8.53
C ARG A 111 -1.45 -10.46 -7.73
N ALA A 112 -1.03 -10.26 -6.48
CA ALA A 112 -1.57 -9.22 -5.62
C ALA A 112 -1.22 -7.80 -6.11
N ASP A 113 0.02 -7.57 -6.58
CA ASP A 113 0.41 -6.28 -7.15
C ASP A 113 -0.36 -5.99 -8.45
N MET A 114 -0.42 -6.95 -9.36
CA MET A 114 -1.19 -6.81 -10.61
C MET A 114 -2.66 -6.49 -10.36
N LEU A 115 -3.30 -7.25 -9.47
CA LEU A 115 -4.71 -7.05 -9.12
C LEU A 115 -4.94 -5.69 -8.46
N SER A 116 -4.02 -5.27 -7.58
CA SER A 116 -4.04 -3.95 -6.94
C SER A 116 -3.86 -2.82 -7.94
N CYS A 117 -2.96 -2.99 -8.91
CA CYS A 117 -2.74 -2.04 -10.01
C CYS A 117 -4.02 -1.81 -10.81
N VAL A 118 -4.60 -2.90 -11.33
CA VAL A 118 -5.79 -2.86 -12.18
C VAL A 118 -6.97 -2.27 -11.40
N THR A 119 -7.18 -2.73 -10.16
CA THR A 119 -8.27 -2.24 -9.30
C THR A 119 -8.13 -0.75 -9.03
N LEU A 120 -6.93 -0.27 -8.68
CA LEU A 120 -6.68 1.15 -8.41
C LEU A 120 -6.96 2.01 -9.65
N ILE A 121 -6.43 1.63 -10.81
CA ILE A 121 -6.59 2.38 -12.06
C ILE A 121 -8.07 2.42 -12.45
N PHE A 122 -8.71 1.26 -12.47
CA PHE A 122 -10.10 1.13 -12.90
C PHE A 122 -11.05 1.90 -11.97
N ALA A 123 -10.90 1.73 -10.66
CA ALA A 123 -11.70 2.47 -9.68
C ALA A 123 -11.46 3.97 -9.76
N ALA A 124 -10.23 4.44 -10.00
CA ALA A 124 -9.94 5.86 -10.17
C ALA A 124 -10.61 6.44 -11.43
N VAL A 125 -10.61 5.70 -12.55
CA VAL A 125 -11.31 6.08 -13.79
C VAL A 125 -12.82 6.15 -13.55
N LEU A 126 -13.42 5.11 -12.96
CA LEU A 126 -14.85 5.10 -12.63
C LEU A 126 -15.23 6.26 -11.71
N PHE A 127 -14.45 6.50 -10.67
CA PHE A 127 -14.70 7.60 -9.74
C PHE A 127 -14.64 8.96 -10.46
N TYR A 128 -13.69 9.13 -11.38
CA TYR A 128 -13.59 10.34 -12.19
C TYR A 128 -14.83 10.55 -13.07
N HIS A 129 -15.28 9.51 -13.79
CA HIS A 129 -16.46 9.59 -14.64
C HIS A 129 -17.75 9.82 -13.85
N PHE A 130 -17.91 9.12 -12.72
CA PHE A 130 -19.06 9.29 -11.84
C PHE A 130 -19.14 10.70 -11.25
N TYR A 131 -18.04 11.19 -10.68
CA TYR A 131 -18.06 12.41 -9.89
C TYR A 131 -17.92 13.68 -10.75
N TYR A 132 -17.02 13.67 -11.73
CA TYR A 132 -16.69 14.85 -12.54
C TYR A 132 -17.41 14.88 -13.89
N LYS A 133 -17.65 13.72 -14.53
CA LYS A 133 -18.39 13.66 -15.80
C LYS A 133 -19.89 13.42 -15.63
N LYS A 134 -20.32 12.95 -14.45
CA LYS A 134 -21.72 12.63 -14.12
C LYS A 134 -22.31 11.54 -15.03
N GLU A 135 -21.46 10.69 -15.61
CA GLU A 135 -21.86 9.62 -16.52
C GLU A 135 -22.26 8.37 -15.73
N VAL A 136 -23.44 8.42 -15.11
CA VAL A 136 -23.91 7.36 -14.19
C VAL A 136 -24.09 6.02 -14.89
N PHE A 137 -24.68 5.99 -16.09
CA PHE A 137 -24.87 4.75 -16.86
C PHE A 137 -23.54 4.10 -17.26
N PHE A 138 -22.59 4.89 -17.77
CA PHE A 138 -21.23 4.42 -18.06
C PHE A 138 -20.59 3.84 -16.80
N THR A 139 -20.65 4.58 -15.69
CA THR A 139 -20.07 4.13 -14.43
C THR A 139 -20.71 2.83 -13.94
N ALA A 140 -22.04 2.72 -13.96
CA ALA A 140 -22.76 1.55 -13.49
C ALA A 140 -22.45 0.31 -14.33
N PHE A 141 -22.47 0.44 -15.66
CA PHE A 141 -22.17 -0.64 -16.60
C PHE A 141 -20.72 -1.14 -16.45
N PHE A 142 -19.75 -0.22 -16.42
CA PHE A 142 -18.35 -0.62 -16.28
C PHE A 142 -18.03 -1.13 -14.87
N SER A 143 -18.71 -0.64 -13.83
CA SER A 143 -18.58 -1.18 -12.47
C SER A 143 -19.08 -2.62 -12.37
N SER A 144 -20.23 -2.93 -12.97
CA SER A 144 -20.74 -4.31 -12.98
C SER A 144 -19.86 -5.25 -13.80
N ALA A 145 -19.42 -4.81 -14.99
CA ALA A 145 -18.50 -5.57 -15.83
C ALA A 145 -17.17 -5.86 -15.10
N PHE A 146 -16.62 -4.87 -14.40
CA PHE A 146 -15.40 -5.04 -13.61
C PHE A 146 -15.62 -5.94 -12.40
N LEU A 147 -16.73 -5.82 -11.68
CA LEU A 147 -17.02 -6.72 -10.56
C LEU A 147 -17.09 -8.17 -11.04
N CYS A 148 -17.76 -8.44 -12.15
CA CYS A 148 -17.79 -9.77 -12.77
C CYS A 148 -16.38 -10.25 -13.15
N ALA A 149 -15.60 -9.42 -13.85
CA ALA A 149 -14.24 -9.75 -14.24
C ALA A 149 -13.31 -9.97 -13.04
N PHE A 150 -13.45 -9.16 -11.99
CA PHE A 150 -12.69 -9.27 -10.75
C PHE A 150 -13.01 -10.55 -9.99
N LEU A 151 -14.30 -10.88 -9.83
CA LEU A 151 -14.72 -12.13 -9.19
C LEU A 151 -14.22 -13.34 -9.97
N LEU A 152 -14.31 -13.30 -11.29
CA LEU A 152 -13.78 -14.34 -12.17
C LEU A 152 -12.26 -14.47 -12.03
N ALA A 153 -11.53 -13.35 -12.00
CA ALA A 153 -10.09 -13.36 -11.74
C ALA A 153 -9.74 -13.93 -10.37
N VAL A 154 -10.50 -13.59 -9.32
CA VAL A 154 -10.32 -14.16 -7.97
C VAL A 154 -10.56 -15.67 -7.97
N VAL A 155 -11.62 -16.15 -8.62
CA VAL A 155 -11.88 -17.59 -8.76
C VAL A 155 -10.71 -18.27 -9.47
N PHE A 156 -10.24 -17.71 -10.58
CA PHE A 156 -9.09 -18.23 -11.31
C PHE A 156 -7.79 -18.24 -10.49
N LEU A 157 -7.59 -17.24 -9.63
CA LEU A 157 -6.44 -17.18 -8.73
C LEU A 157 -6.51 -18.25 -7.64
N LEU A 158 -7.71 -18.53 -7.11
CA LEU A 158 -7.95 -19.53 -6.07
C LEU A 158 -7.90 -20.97 -6.60
N THR A 159 -8.29 -21.19 -7.86
CA THR A 159 -8.26 -22.52 -8.49
C THR A 159 -6.94 -22.84 -9.18
N ALA A 160 -6.07 -21.85 -9.37
CA ALA A 160 -4.74 -22.07 -9.92
C ALA A 160 -3.91 -22.96 -8.97
N ASN A 161 -3.57 -24.16 -9.43
CA ASN A 161 -2.71 -25.12 -8.75
C ASN A 161 -1.23 -24.70 -8.85
N ASP A 162 -0.91 -23.58 -8.24
CA ASP A 162 0.44 -23.04 -8.15
C ASP A 162 1.06 -23.40 -6.81
N TYR A 163 2.38 -23.61 -6.80
CA TYR A 163 3.16 -23.85 -5.59
C TYR A 163 2.84 -22.85 -4.47
N SER A 164 2.78 -21.55 -4.77
CA SER A 164 2.48 -20.50 -3.76
C SER A 164 1.07 -20.62 -3.19
N THR A 165 0.07 -20.99 -4.00
CA THR A 165 -1.31 -21.21 -3.52
C THR A 165 -1.34 -22.38 -2.53
N ASN A 166 -0.64 -23.47 -2.86
CA ASN A 166 -0.58 -24.68 -2.02
C ASN A 166 0.15 -24.41 -0.67
N ILE A 167 1.21 -23.61 -0.70
CA ILE A 167 1.89 -23.16 0.53
C ILE A 167 0.93 -22.34 1.41
N LYS A 168 0.18 -21.40 0.82
CA LYS A 168 -0.80 -20.58 1.56
C LYS A 168 -1.94 -21.41 2.15
N SER A 169 -2.48 -22.39 1.41
CA SER A 169 -3.51 -23.28 1.95
C SER A 169 -2.97 -24.17 3.08
N GLY A 170 -1.73 -24.64 2.98
CA GLY A 170 -1.06 -25.37 4.05
C GLY A 170 -0.92 -24.52 5.32
N HIS A 171 -0.46 -23.27 5.19
CA HIS A 171 -0.38 -22.33 6.31
C HIS A 171 -1.76 -22.09 6.92
N LEU A 172 -2.78 -21.84 6.09
CA LEU A 172 -4.15 -21.61 6.56
C LEU A 172 -4.68 -22.78 7.39
N SER A 173 -4.49 -24.03 6.92
CA SER A 173 -4.89 -25.22 7.67
C SER A 173 -4.20 -25.29 9.04
N SER A 174 -2.90 -24.97 9.09
CA SER A 174 -2.11 -24.96 10.33
C SER A 174 -2.61 -23.89 11.31
N PHE A 175 -2.97 -22.71 10.82
CA PHE A 175 -3.59 -21.65 11.64
C PHE A 175 -4.92 -22.09 12.23
N MET A 176 -5.80 -22.69 11.41
CA MET A 176 -7.13 -23.12 11.87
C MET A 176 -7.01 -24.18 12.95
N SER A 177 -6.19 -25.22 12.76
CA SER A 177 -5.95 -26.24 13.79
C SER A 177 -5.42 -25.62 15.09
N MET A 178 -4.46 -24.70 15.01
CA MET A 178 -3.94 -24.03 16.21
C MET A 178 -5.02 -23.18 16.91
N PHE A 179 -5.86 -22.46 16.15
CA PHE A 179 -6.94 -21.65 16.72
C PHE A 179 -8.03 -22.50 17.37
N ASP A 180 -8.36 -23.65 16.77
CA ASP A 180 -9.36 -24.58 17.27
C ASP A 180 -8.90 -25.30 18.55
N GLU A 181 -7.60 -25.56 18.70
CA GLU A 181 -7.04 -26.16 19.92
C GLU A 181 -7.16 -25.25 21.15
N ASN A 182 -7.06 -23.92 20.98
CA ASN A 182 -7.06 -22.96 22.09
C ASN A 182 -7.85 -21.67 21.76
N PRO A 183 -9.18 -21.75 21.53
CA PRO A 183 -9.96 -20.65 20.99
C PRO A 183 -9.97 -19.41 21.89
N LEU A 184 -10.09 -19.58 23.21
CA LEU A 184 -10.07 -18.45 24.16
C LEU A 184 -8.73 -17.70 24.16
N LYS A 185 -7.61 -18.42 23.98
CA LYS A 185 -6.28 -17.82 23.91
C LYS A 185 -6.16 -16.94 22.67
N PHE A 186 -6.52 -17.47 21.50
CA PHE A 186 -6.45 -16.73 20.23
C PHE A 186 -7.56 -15.69 20.06
N LEU A 187 -8.64 -15.77 20.83
CA LEU A 187 -9.61 -14.68 20.91
C LEU A 187 -9.02 -13.45 21.62
N LEU A 188 -8.30 -13.65 22.73
CA LEU A 188 -7.93 -12.57 23.65
C LEU A 188 -6.46 -12.10 23.57
N ILE A 189 -5.49 -13.02 23.62
CA ILE A 189 -4.07 -12.71 23.89
C ILE A 189 -3.11 -13.22 22.81
N GLY A 190 -3.40 -14.38 22.21
CA GLY A 190 -2.47 -15.05 21.30
C GLY A 190 -1.27 -15.69 22.01
N ASN A 191 -0.21 -15.96 21.26
CA ASN A 191 1.03 -16.62 21.68
C ASN A 191 2.19 -15.64 21.97
N GLY A 192 2.00 -14.35 21.73
CA GLY A 192 3.06 -13.36 21.74
C GLY A 192 3.78 -13.19 20.40
N PRO A 193 4.49 -12.07 20.22
CA PRO A 193 5.20 -11.75 18.97
C PRO A 193 6.34 -12.74 18.71
N VAL A 194 6.58 -13.04 17.43
CA VAL A 194 7.65 -13.95 16.97
C VAL A 194 7.49 -15.39 17.52
N SER A 195 6.26 -15.76 17.89
CA SER A 195 5.97 -17.13 18.32
C SER A 195 6.11 -18.13 17.17
N TYR A 196 6.70 -19.29 17.46
CA TYR A 196 6.86 -20.37 16.49
C TYR A 196 5.54 -21.11 16.28
N MET A 197 5.28 -21.51 15.05
CA MET A 197 4.19 -22.40 14.65
C MET A 197 4.75 -23.45 13.70
N TYR A 198 4.40 -24.73 13.92
CA TYR A 198 4.65 -25.75 12.93
C TYR A 198 3.65 -25.59 11.78
N THR A 199 4.15 -25.62 10.54
CA THR A 199 3.28 -25.53 9.37
C THR A 199 3.40 -26.74 8.44
N SER A 200 2.24 -27.32 8.11
CA SER A 200 2.13 -28.40 7.12
C SER A 200 2.53 -27.96 5.70
N ALA A 201 2.56 -26.66 5.43
CA ALA A 201 2.97 -26.13 4.12
C ALA A 201 4.43 -26.44 3.78
N ARG A 202 5.31 -26.37 4.77
CA ARG A 202 6.76 -26.55 4.61
C ARG A 202 7.34 -27.66 5.48
N ASN A 203 6.50 -28.29 6.31
CA ASN A 203 6.89 -29.29 7.30
C ASN A 203 8.00 -28.78 8.25
N GLU A 204 7.93 -27.52 8.63
CA GLU A 204 8.94 -26.85 9.45
C GLU A 204 8.29 -25.91 10.48
N TRP A 205 9.07 -25.52 11.49
CA TRP A 205 8.69 -24.51 12.47
C TRP A 205 9.03 -23.12 11.95
N VAL A 206 8.02 -22.27 11.77
CA VAL A 206 8.17 -20.92 11.23
C VAL A 206 7.67 -19.87 12.21
N THR A 207 8.31 -18.71 12.22
CA THR A 207 7.85 -17.53 12.96
C THR A 207 7.00 -16.61 12.11
N LEU A 208 7.26 -16.61 10.79
CA LEU A 208 6.63 -15.76 9.78
C LEU A 208 6.09 -16.58 8.60
N THR A 209 4.97 -16.14 8.04
CA THR A 209 4.22 -16.76 6.95
C THR A 209 3.66 -15.68 6.03
N GLU A 210 3.17 -16.07 4.86
CA GLU A 210 2.60 -15.12 3.89
C GLU A 210 1.19 -14.62 4.28
N LEU A 211 0.60 -15.13 5.37
CA LEU A 211 -0.76 -14.83 5.84
C LEU A 211 -0.75 -13.83 7.00
N THR A 212 -0.13 -12.67 6.79
CA THR A 212 0.23 -11.69 7.83
C THR A 212 -0.91 -11.32 8.80
N TYR A 213 -2.16 -11.25 8.33
CA TYR A 213 -3.30 -10.95 9.20
C TYR A 213 -3.63 -12.08 10.18
N LEU A 214 -3.47 -13.33 9.77
CA LEU A 214 -3.60 -14.48 10.68
C LEU A 214 -2.42 -14.53 11.67
N GLU A 215 -1.26 -14.03 11.27
CA GLU A 215 -0.12 -13.90 12.19
C GLU A 215 -0.37 -12.87 13.27
N LEU A 216 -1.06 -11.77 12.96
CA LEU A 216 -1.49 -10.83 14.00
C LEU A 216 -2.36 -11.56 15.03
N ILE A 217 -3.31 -12.40 14.57
CA ILE A 217 -4.18 -13.18 15.46
C ILE A 217 -3.37 -14.18 16.28
N LYS A 218 -2.43 -14.89 15.65
CA LYS A 218 -1.48 -15.77 16.36
C LYS A 218 -0.72 -15.02 17.45
N ASN A 219 -0.20 -13.84 17.14
CA ASN A 219 0.71 -13.12 18.02
C ASN A 219 0.00 -12.36 19.14
N PHE A 220 -1.14 -11.73 18.85
CA PHE A 220 -1.81 -10.78 19.74
C PHE A 220 -3.25 -11.19 20.10
N GLY A 221 -3.80 -12.21 19.46
CA GLY A 221 -5.20 -12.57 19.57
C GLY A 221 -6.11 -11.68 18.71
N LEU A 222 -7.35 -12.13 18.49
CA LEU A 222 -8.28 -11.53 17.54
C LEU A 222 -8.66 -10.10 17.92
N ILE A 223 -9.01 -9.85 19.20
CA ILE A 223 -9.44 -8.52 19.65
C ILE A 223 -8.32 -7.49 19.43
N GLN A 224 -7.10 -7.81 19.83
CA GLN A 224 -5.96 -6.90 19.69
C GLN A 224 -5.56 -6.73 18.21
N SER A 225 -5.66 -7.79 17.42
CA SER A 225 -5.44 -7.73 15.96
C SER A 225 -6.40 -6.78 15.27
N VAL A 226 -7.69 -6.79 15.66
CA VAL A 226 -8.68 -5.83 15.15
C VAL A 226 -8.29 -4.40 15.52
N LEU A 227 -7.78 -4.16 16.73
CA LEU A 227 -7.28 -2.84 17.11
C LEU A 227 -6.07 -2.41 16.28
N VAL A 228 -5.11 -3.31 16.05
CA VAL A 228 -3.94 -3.05 15.19
C VAL A 228 -4.37 -2.72 13.76
N VAL A 229 -5.27 -3.51 13.17
CA VAL A 229 -5.82 -3.24 11.84
C VAL A 229 -6.59 -1.91 11.83
N GLY A 230 -7.34 -1.59 12.88
CA GLY A 230 -8.01 -0.30 13.05
C GLY A 230 -7.02 0.87 13.04
N ILE A 231 -5.88 0.75 13.72
CA ILE A 231 -4.80 1.74 13.71
C ILE A 231 -4.19 1.86 12.31
N LEU A 232 -3.95 0.73 11.63
CA LEU A 232 -3.41 0.71 10.28
C LEU A 232 -4.34 1.39 9.28
N LEU A 233 -5.65 1.47 9.54
CA LEU A 233 -6.62 2.18 8.71
C LEU A 233 -6.73 3.69 8.99
N LEU A 234 -6.12 4.21 10.08
CA LEU A 234 -6.15 5.64 10.41
C LEU A 234 -5.65 6.58 9.29
N PRO A 235 -4.58 6.26 8.52
CA PRO A 235 -4.16 7.11 7.41
C PRO A 235 -5.27 7.35 6.38
N VAL A 236 -6.11 6.35 6.11
CA VAL A 236 -7.26 6.47 5.18
C VAL A 236 -8.19 7.58 5.65
N PHE A 237 -8.52 7.57 6.94
CA PHE A 237 -9.38 8.58 7.54
C PHE A 237 -8.78 9.98 7.42
N PHE A 238 -7.48 10.13 7.72
CA PHE A 238 -6.79 11.42 7.63
C PHE A 238 -6.66 11.93 6.19
N ILE A 239 -6.37 11.06 5.23
CA ILE A 239 -6.35 11.41 3.80
C ILE A 239 -7.71 11.92 3.34
N CYS A 240 -8.79 11.22 3.68
CA CYS A 240 -10.16 11.63 3.33
C CYS A 240 -10.53 13.00 3.91
N LYS A 241 -10.05 13.33 5.12
CA LYS A 241 -10.26 14.63 5.77
C LYS A 241 -9.31 15.74 5.31
N ASN A 242 -8.26 15.44 4.56
CA ASN A 242 -7.28 16.45 4.16
C ASN A 242 -7.82 17.40 3.07
N GLU A 243 -8.26 18.59 3.45
CA GLU A 243 -8.76 19.66 2.57
C GLU A 243 -7.78 20.16 1.51
N SER A 244 -6.47 19.91 1.66
CA SER A 244 -5.48 20.32 0.64
C SER A 244 -5.56 19.46 -0.63
N TYR A 245 -6.20 18.29 -0.55
CA TYR A 245 -6.43 17.42 -1.70
C TYR A 245 -7.85 17.54 -2.21
N GLU A 246 -7.97 17.50 -3.53
CA GLU A 246 -9.26 17.39 -4.17
C GLU A 246 -9.83 15.97 -4.09
N ARG A 247 -11.12 15.81 -4.39
CA ARG A 247 -11.86 14.56 -4.15
C ARG A 247 -11.26 13.32 -4.84
N ILE A 248 -10.87 13.41 -6.12
CA ILE A 248 -10.21 12.28 -6.82
C ILE A 248 -8.84 11.92 -6.23
N GLN A 249 -8.10 12.91 -5.73
CA GLN A 249 -6.78 12.67 -5.12
C GLN A 249 -6.96 11.97 -3.77
N LYS A 250 -7.90 12.43 -2.95
CA LYS A 250 -8.29 11.75 -1.70
C LYS A 250 -8.68 10.30 -1.96
N PHE A 251 -9.57 10.07 -2.93
CA PHE A 251 -10.03 8.74 -3.29
C PHE A 251 -8.86 7.85 -3.74
N SER A 252 -8.04 8.31 -4.68
CA SER A 252 -6.95 7.52 -5.24
C SER A 252 -5.84 7.22 -4.22
N LEU A 253 -5.52 8.18 -3.33
CA LEU A 253 -4.56 8.00 -2.25
C LEU A 253 -5.08 7.00 -1.21
N SER A 254 -6.31 7.19 -0.74
CA SER A 254 -6.96 6.26 0.20
C SER A 254 -7.03 4.85 -0.36
N LEU A 255 -7.47 4.71 -1.62
CA LEU A 255 -7.56 3.42 -2.28
C LEU A 255 -6.18 2.80 -2.50
N SER A 256 -5.16 3.57 -2.87
CA SER A 256 -3.80 3.07 -3.02
C SER A 256 -3.23 2.50 -1.72
N TYR A 257 -3.52 3.13 -0.58
CA TYR A 257 -3.07 2.65 0.71
C TYR A 257 -3.89 1.43 1.17
N VAL A 258 -5.19 1.37 0.90
CA VAL A 258 -5.99 0.15 1.12
C VAL A 258 -5.47 -1.00 0.24
N ALA A 259 -5.10 -0.73 -1.01
CA ALA A 259 -4.49 -1.71 -1.90
C ALA A 259 -3.12 -2.17 -1.36
N TYR A 260 -2.32 -1.29 -0.79
CA TYR A 260 -1.09 -1.67 -0.07
C TYR A 260 -1.37 -2.64 1.09
N LEU A 261 -2.39 -2.36 1.91
CA LEU A 261 -2.81 -3.25 3.00
C LEU A 261 -3.30 -4.60 2.47
N PHE A 262 -3.99 -4.63 1.32
CA PHE A 262 -4.37 -5.87 0.66
C PHE A 262 -3.15 -6.69 0.23
N ILE A 263 -2.14 -6.06 -0.38
CA ILE A 263 -0.89 -6.73 -0.77
C ILE A 263 -0.18 -7.33 0.46
N CYS A 264 -0.13 -6.58 1.57
CA CYS A 264 0.41 -7.03 2.84
C CYS A 264 -0.36 -8.21 3.47
N GLY A 265 -1.61 -8.45 3.07
CA GLY A 265 -2.36 -9.64 3.50
C GLY A 265 -1.89 -10.94 2.85
N THR A 266 -1.13 -10.84 1.76
CA THR A 266 -0.67 -11.97 0.95
C THR A 266 0.86 -12.10 0.90
N ASN A 267 1.56 -11.24 1.65
CA ASN A 267 3.01 -11.15 1.76
C ASN A 267 3.39 -10.61 3.15
N PRO A 268 4.49 -11.06 3.79
CA PRO A 268 4.90 -10.68 5.14
C PRO A 268 5.50 -9.26 5.21
N LEU A 269 4.75 -8.25 4.77
CA LEU A 269 5.23 -6.87 4.61
C LEU A 269 4.66 -5.92 5.67
N LEU A 270 3.58 -6.30 6.34
CA LEU A 270 2.86 -5.39 7.23
C LEU A 270 3.69 -4.96 8.43
N ILE A 271 4.32 -5.93 9.12
CA ILE A 271 5.19 -5.72 10.28
C ILE A 271 6.64 -5.81 9.82
N SER A 272 7.03 -4.91 8.93
CA SER A 272 8.39 -4.81 8.38
C SER A 272 8.77 -3.33 8.18
N SER A 273 10.05 -3.06 7.89
CA SER A 273 10.49 -1.70 7.52
C SER A 273 9.73 -1.14 6.31
N THR A 274 9.36 -1.98 5.34
CA THR A 274 8.49 -1.62 4.21
C THR A 274 7.11 -1.19 4.69
N GLY A 275 6.51 -1.97 5.60
CA GLY A 275 5.23 -1.68 6.27
C GLY A 275 5.22 -0.33 6.97
N PHE A 276 6.21 -0.10 7.82
CA PHE A 276 6.33 1.17 8.55
C PHE A 276 6.61 2.35 7.61
N THR A 277 7.36 2.15 6.52
CA THR A 277 7.57 3.18 5.49
C THR A 277 6.26 3.56 4.81
N ALA A 278 5.46 2.59 4.38
CA ALA A 278 4.15 2.84 3.79
C ALA A 278 3.21 3.58 4.74
N LEU A 279 3.18 3.17 6.01
CA LEU A 279 2.39 3.80 7.06
C LEU A 279 2.82 5.26 7.27
N ALA A 280 4.12 5.52 7.41
CA ALA A 280 4.66 6.86 7.61
C ALA A 280 4.35 7.78 6.41
N VAL A 281 4.51 7.29 5.19
CA VAL A 281 4.17 8.02 3.96
C VAL A 281 2.67 8.30 3.88
N ALA A 282 1.81 7.33 4.18
CA ALA A 282 0.37 7.51 4.19
C ALA A 282 -0.09 8.54 5.23
N PHE A 283 0.48 8.52 6.44
CA PHE A 283 0.26 9.58 7.43
C PHE A 283 0.76 10.95 6.95
N SER A 284 1.87 11.00 6.22
CA SER A 284 2.37 12.26 5.65
C SER A 284 1.38 12.87 4.66
N PHE A 285 0.64 12.05 3.90
CA PHE A 285 -0.46 12.50 3.05
C PHE A 285 -1.65 12.99 3.89
N GLY A 286 -2.00 12.31 4.97
CA GLY A 286 -3.14 12.70 5.82
C GLY A 286 -2.93 13.99 6.62
N ASN A 287 -1.72 14.23 7.15
CA ASN A 287 -1.46 15.24 8.18
C ASN A 287 -1.22 16.67 7.68
N GLY A 288 -1.33 16.93 6.38
CA GLY A 288 -1.15 18.28 5.81
C GLY A 288 -2.09 19.36 6.36
N THR A 289 -3.25 18.99 6.93
CA THR A 289 -4.25 19.91 7.51
C THR A 289 -4.31 19.91 9.04
N ALA A 290 -4.09 18.78 9.71
CA ALA A 290 -4.12 18.69 11.16
C ALA A 290 -3.13 19.68 11.81
N PHE A 291 -1.94 19.82 11.23
CA PHE A 291 -0.94 20.78 11.70
C PHE A 291 -1.20 22.23 11.28
N LYS A 292 -1.78 22.49 10.10
CA LYS A 292 -2.22 23.85 9.73
C LYS A 292 -3.26 24.40 10.70
N ASN A 293 -4.15 23.54 11.19
CA ASN A 293 -5.16 23.91 12.18
C ASN A 293 -4.55 24.09 13.59
N LEU A 294 -3.52 23.31 13.95
CA LEU A 294 -2.75 23.52 15.18
C LEU A 294 -1.90 24.80 15.14
N GLU A 295 -1.25 25.11 14.01
CA GLU A 295 -0.54 26.38 13.78
C GLU A 295 -1.51 27.56 13.83
N LYS A 296 -2.67 27.49 13.15
CA LYS A 296 -3.71 28.52 13.26
C LYS A 296 -4.18 28.71 14.70
N LYS A 297 -4.46 27.64 15.45
CA LYS A 297 -4.84 27.73 16.88
C LYS A 297 -3.74 28.34 17.75
N LYS A 298 -2.47 28.01 17.51
CA LYS A 298 -1.32 28.63 18.22
C LYS A 298 -1.18 30.12 17.87
N LEU A 299 -1.33 30.48 16.59
CA LEU A 299 -1.28 31.88 16.14
C LEU A 299 -2.42 32.72 16.75
N PHE A 300 -3.64 32.16 16.81
CA PHE A 300 -4.80 32.78 17.45
C PHE A 300 -4.63 32.94 18.97
N ARG A 301 -3.97 32.00 19.65
CA ARG A 301 -3.64 32.14 21.08
C ARG A 301 -2.59 33.23 21.33
N HIS A 302 -1.55 33.30 20.50
CA HIS A 302 -0.54 34.35 20.63
C HIS A 302 -1.11 35.76 20.38
N THR A 303 -1.99 35.92 19.39
CA THR A 303 -2.67 37.20 19.09
C THR A 303 -3.69 37.61 20.16
N SER A 304 -4.35 36.66 20.82
CA SER A 304 -5.27 36.98 21.91
C SER A 304 -4.53 37.34 23.21
N GLU A 305 -3.39 36.72 23.48
CA GLU A 305 -2.51 37.06 24.61
C GLU A 305 -1.83 38.42 24.43
N THR A 306 -1.32 38.74 23.22
CA THR A 306 -0.77 40.07 22.93
C THR A 306 -1.82 41.18 23.02
N LYS A 307 -3.06 40.94 22.56
CA LYS A 307 -4.17 41.89 22.77
C LYS A 307 -4.49 42.09 24.25
N LYS A 308 -4.49 41.04 25.06
CA LYS A 308 -4.70 41.16 26.52
C LYS A 308 -3.57 41.92 27.21
N LEU A 309 -2.31 41.73 26.80
CA LEU A 309 -1.17 42.50 27.30
C LEU A 309 -1.27 43.98 26.90
N PHE A 310 -1.61 44.28 25.65
CA PHE A 310 -1.81 45.66 25.17
C PHE A 310 -2.93 46.38 25.94
N PHE A 311 -4.07 45.72 26.17
CA PHE A 311 -5.16 46.29 26.96
C PHE A 311 -4.80 46.50 28.44
N LYS A 312 -3.89 45.69 29.00
CA LYS A 312 -3.46 45.83 30.39
C LYS A 312 -2.44 46.95 30.58
N THR A 313 -1.64 47.25 29.57
CA THR A 313 -0.69 48.39 29.58
C THR A 313 -1.36 49.72 29.27
N SER A 314 -2.45 49.74 28.49
CA SER A 314 -3.17 50.98 28.14
C SER A 314 -4.13 51.48 29.22
N PHE A 315 -4.46 50.67 30.24
CA PHE A 315 -5.34 51.05 31.35
C PHE A 315 -4.61 51.40 32.65
N ASN A 316 -3.28 51.26 32.71
CA ASN A 316 -2.46 51.62 33.87
C ASN A 316 -1.67 52.94 33.67
N GLY A 317 -2.06 53.76 32.68
CA GLY A 317 -1.34 54.96 32.27
C GLY A 317 -1.99 56.31 32.62
N GLU A 318 -3.09 56.33 33.37
CA GLU A 318 -3.75 57.57 33.80
C GLU A 318 -4.07 57.54 35.31
N GLU A 319 -3.04 57.72 36.13
CA GLU A 319 -3.16 58.37 37.44
C GLU A 319 -1.88 59.21 37.67
N ILE A 320 -1.97 60.50 37.35
CA ILE A 320 -1.17 61.60 37.93
C ILE A 320 -2.16 62.59 38.51
#